data_AF-A0A7Y5FIK6-F1
#
_entry.id   AF-A0A7Y5FIK6-F1
#
_cell.length_a   1.000
_cell.length_b   1.000
_cell.length_c   1.000
_cell.angle_alpha   90.00
_cell.angle_beta   90.00
_cell.angle_gamma   90.00
#
_symmetry.space_group_name_H-M   'P 1'
#
loop_
_entity.id
_entity.type
_entity.pdbx_description
1 polymer ?
#
loop_
_entity_poly.entity_id
_entity_poly.type
_entity_poly.pdbx_seq_one_letter_code
_entity_poly.pdbx_strand_id
1 'polypeptide(L)'
;MTLTARRVLILFLPMLAACGTLLTEAPPPNQVLDATVEHLSPAQLAAHIAGDEGFGETFSSATGLGPIFNQTSCESCHPAEGRGHPSTNLIRFGRATANSFDYLLEQGGPQLQDRAIPGYPAEKLPAEATSLSVRGGPLVVGLGLIEAIPDQIILAREDPHDADGDGISGRANFVAPPPYLTLAPTRVSREGKYLGRFGRKATAIDLLQQTVTAYRNDIGVTSEFEPEELFNPALGNRVGDNVPD
;
A
#
# COMPACT_ATOMS: atom_id res chain seq x y z
N MET A 1 -12.35 -51.39 -69.65
CA MET A 1 -12.79 -50.22 -68.87
C MET A 1 -11.69 -49.84 -67.90
N THR A 2 -11.05 -48.71 -68.17
CA THR A 2 -9.96 -48.10 -67.40
C THR A 2 -10.52 -47.35 -66.18
N LEU A 3 -10.07 -47.68 -64.97
CA LEU A 3 -10.18 -46.78 -63.82
C LEU A 3 -8.79 -46.59 -63.21
N THR A 4 -8.24 -45.41 -63.47
CA THR A 4 -7.05 -44.85 -62.85
C THR A 4 -7.36 -44.42 -61.41
N ALA A 5 -6.82 -45.11 -60.42
CA ALA A 5 -6.85 -44.65 -59.02
C ALA A 5 -5.76 -43.58 -58.81
N ARG A 6 -6.14 -42.31 -58.85
CA ARG A 6 -5.27 -41.18 -58.43
C ARG A 6 -5.06 -41.26 -56.92
N ARG A 7 -3.84 -41.59 -56.49
CA ARG A 7 -3.42 -41.40 -55.09
C ARG A 7 -3.27 -39.90 -54.85
N VAL A 8 -4.18 -39.31 -54.10
CA VAL A 8 -4.04 -37.95 -53.57
C VAL A 8 -3.14 -38.04 -52.34
N LEU A 9 -1.87 -37.65 -52.49
CA LEU A 9 -0.96 -37.44 -51.39
C LEU A 9 -1.33 -36.08 -50.77
N ILE A 10 -2.11 -36.09 -49.68
CA ILE A 10 -2.39 -34.88 -48.90
C ILE A 10 -1.13 -34.58 -48.08
N LEU A 11 -0.33 -33.63 -48.55
CA LEU A 11 0.73 -33.01 -47.75
C LEU A 11 0.07 -32.22 -46.60
N PHE A 12 0.20 -32.72 -45.37
CA PHE A 12 -0.07 -31.95 -44.15
C PHE A 12 1.23 -31.33 -43.65
N LEU A 13 1.46 -30.05 -43.94
CA LEU A 13 2.32 -29.12 -43.18
C LEU A 13 2.06 -27.69 -43.72
N PRO A 14 1.96 -26.62 -42.91
CA PRO A 14 2.40 -26.48 -41.51
C PRO A 14 1.35 -25.90 -40.54
N MET A 15 1.35 -26.37 -39.29
CA MET A 15 0.58 -25.80 -38.18
C MET A 15 1.51 -25.28 -37.07
N LEU A 16 2.60 -24.60 -37.45
CA LEU A 16 3.61 -24.06 -36.52
C LEU A 16 3.73 -22.52 -36.56
N ALA A 17 2.90 -21.82 -37.34
CA ALA A 17 2.99 -20.36 -37.50
C ALA A 17 1.89 -19.58 -36.74
N ALA A 18 1.23 -20.19 -35.74
CA ALA A 18 0.10 -19.58 -35.04
C ALA A 18 0.35 -19.24 -33.56
N CYS A 19 1.54 -19.51 -33.02
CA CYS A 19 1.84 -19.18 -31.61
C CYS A 19 2.28 -17.71 -31.41
N GLY A 20 2.69 -17.00 -32.46
CA GLY A 20 3.24 -15.63 -32.32
C GLY A 20 2.20 -14.52 -32.13
N THR A 21 0.92 -14.77 -32.38
CA THR A 21 -0.15 -13.75 -32.28
C THR A 21 -1.02 -13.91 -31.04
N LEU A 22 -0.82 -14.96 -30.25
CA LEU A 22 -1.56 -15.23 -29.01
C LEU A 22 -0.83 -14.72 -27.76
N LEU A 23 0.47 -14.44 -27.87
CA LEU A 23 1.29 -13.90 -26.79
C LEU A 23 1.62 -12.45 -27.16
N THR A 24 0.90 -11.50 -26.56
CA THR A 24 1.34 -10.11 -26.55
C THR A 24 2.72 -10.08 -25.89
N GLU A 25 3.71 -9.51 -26.56
CA GLU A 25 5.04 -9.30 -25.98
C GLU A 25 4.87 -8.43 -24.72
N ALA A 26 5.49 -8.83 -23.61
CA ALA A 26 5.46 -8.02 -22.39
C ALA A 26 6.03 -6.63 -22.73
N PRO A 27 5.43 -5.54 -22.21
CA PRO A 27 5.98 -4.22 -22.46
C PRO A 27 7.42 -4.17 -21.92
N PRO A 28 8.32 -3.42 -22.57
CA PRO A 28 9.69 -3.31 -22.10
C PRO A 28 9.72 -2.75 -20.67
N PRO A 29 10.72 -3.11 -19.84
CA PRO A 29 10.79 -2.73 -18.43
C PRO A 29 10.61 -1.22 -18.15
N ASN A 30 11.10 -0.37 -19.05
CA ASN A 30 10.97 1.09 -18.93
C ASN A 30 9.56 1.64 -19.26
N GLN A 31 8.61 0.79 -19.62
CA GLN A 31 7.21 1.12 -19.91
C GLN A 31 6.25 0.54 -18.87
N VAL A 32 6.75 -0.18 -17.88
CA VAL A 32 5.98 -0.74 -16.77
C VAL A 32 6.49 -0.17 -15.45
N LEU A 33 5.61 -0.10 -14.45
CA LEU A 33 5.94 0.47 -13.14
C LEU A 33 6.51 -0.58 -12.17
N ASP A 34 6.40 -1.86 -12.50
CA ASP A 34 6.78 -3.01 -11.68
C ASP A 34 8.17 -3.57 -12.02
N ALA A 35 8.94 -2.89 -12.88
CA ALA A 35 10.26 -3.34 -13.27
C ALA A 35 11.37 -2.89 -12.30
N THR A 36 12.37 -3.76 -12.14
CA THR A 36 13.64 -3.42 -11.48
C THR A 36 14.35 -2.27 -12.20
N VAL A 37 15.06 -1.44 -11.43
CA VAL A 37 16.07 -0.54 -12.00
C VAL A 37 17.24 -1.33 -12.60
N GLU A 38 17.90 -0.76 -13.59
CA GLU A 38 19.09 -1.38 -14.18
C GLU A 38 20.25 -1.49 -13.17
N HIS A 39 21.15 -2.44 -13.38
CA HIS A 39 22.40 -2.61 -12.63
C HIS A 39 22.28 -2.94 -11.14
N LEU A 40 21.21 -3.61 -10.71
CA LEU A 40 21.14 -4.19 -9.37
C LEU A 40 22.23 -5.25 -9.16
N SER A 41 22.88 -5.21 -7.99
CA SER A 41 23.70 -6.34 -7.54
C SER A 41 22.83 -7.58 -7.34
N PRO A 42 23.40 -8.81 -7.38
CA PRO A 42 22.64 -10.03 -7.14
C PRO A 42 21.86 -10.02 -5.81
N ALA A 43 22.43 -9.43 -4.76
CA ALA A 43 21.77 -9.31 -3.46
C ALA A 43 20.57 -8.35 -3.49
N GLN A 44 20.69 -7.21 -4.19
CA GLN A 44 19.58 -6.26 -4.34
C GLN A 44 18.47 -6.83 -5.21
N LEU A 45 18.81 -7.55 -6.28
CA LEU A 45 17.83 -8.24 -7.11
C LEU A 45 17.07 -9.29 -6.29
N ALA A 46 17.78 -10.09 -5.50
CA ALA A 46 17.14 -11.07 -4.61
C ALA A 46 16.21 -10.39 -3.59
N ALA A 47 16.62 -9.27 -2.99
CA ALA A 47 15.79 -8.51 -2.06
C ALA A 47 14.55 -7.91 -2.74
N HIS A 48 14.68 -7.42 -3.98
CA HIS A 48 13.56 -6.92 -4.76
C HIS A 48 12.55 -8.04 -5.07
N ILE A 49 13.01 -9.20 -5.53
CA ILE A 49 12.14 -10.37 -5.81
C ILE A 49 11.41 -10.82 -4.54
N ALA A 50 12.10 -10.91 -3.40
CA ALA A 50 11.46 -11.26 -2.13
C ALA A 50 10.42 -10.21 -1.70
N GLY A 51 10.69 -8.93 -1.96
CA GLY A 51 9.74 -7.84 -1.72
C GLY A 51 8.49 -7.94 -2.61
N ASP A 52 8.67 -8.27 -3.89
CA ASP A 52 7.58 -8.47 -4.86
C ASP A 52 6.70 -9.66 -4.47
N GLU A 53 7.31 -10.79 -4.10
CA GLU A 53 6.60 -11.96 -3.57
C GLU A 53 5.78 -11.62 -2.31
N GLY A 54 6.36 -10.87 -1.38
CA GLY A 54 5.66 -10.42 -0.17
C GLY A 54 4.56 -9.39 -0.46
N PHE A 55 4.73 -8.55 -1.48
CA PHE A 55 3.72 -7.56 -1.87
C PHE A 55 2.46 -8.21 -2.46
N GLY A 56 2.64 -9.33 -3.18
CA GLY A 56 1.56 -10.17 -3.70
C GLY A 56 0.94 -11.14 -2.69
N GLU A 57 1.49 -11.22 -1.46
CA GLU A 57 1.00 -12.14 -0.44
C GLU A 57 -0.47 -11.85 -0.08
N THR A 58 -1.27 -12.93 0.02
CA THR A 58 -2.66 -12.85 0.45
C THR A 58 -2.80 -13.44 1.85
N PHE A 59 -3.14 -12.59 2.81
CA PHE A 59 -3.32 -12.94 4.21
C PHE A 59 -4.67 -13.63 4.46
N SER A 60 -4.66 -14.56 5.39
CA SER A 60 -5.83 -15.28 5.92
C SER A 60 -5.73 -15.36 7.44
N SER A 61 -6.79 -15.76 8.13
CA SER A 61 -6.74 -15.93 9.59
C SER A 61 -5.74 -17.01 10.03
N ALA A 62 -5.29 -17.88 9.12
CA ALA A 62 -4.24 -18.86 9.40
C ALA A 62 -2.82 -18.28 9.24
N THR A 63 -2.68 -17.09 8.65
CA THR A 63 -1.42 -16.41 8.34
C THR A 63 -1.39 -15.00 8.92
N GLY A 64 -2.13 -14.75 10.00
CA GLY A 64 -2.09 -13.50 10.77
C GLY A 64 -3.05 -12.39 10.35
N LEU A 65 -4.05 -12.67 9.51
CA LEU A 65 -5.11 -11.70 9.21
C LEU A 65 -6.03 -11.55 10.43
N GLY A 66 -5.99 -10.40 11.08
CA GLY A 66 -6.80 -10.08 12.23
C GLY A 66 -8.32 -10.01 11.95
N PRO A 67 -9.13 -9.74 12.98
CA PRO A 67 -10.58 -9.92 12.95
C PRO A 67 -11.30 -8.95 12.00
N ILE A 68 -10.72 -7.78 11.76
CA ILE A 68 -11.24 -6.73 10.88
C ILE A 68 -10.13 -6.12 10.03
N PHE A 69 -10.46 -5.78 8.78
CA PHE A 69 -9.50 -5.30 7.79
C PHE A 69 -10.23 -4.58 6.64
N ASN A 70 -9.47 -3.98 5.71
CA ASN A 70 -10.01 -3.43 4.46
C ASN A 70 -9.65 -4.30 3.24
N GLN A 71 -8.45 -4.87 3.21
CA GLN A 71 -7.99 -5.81 2.18
C GLN A 71 -7.12 -6.91 2.76
N THR A 72 -6.88 -7.97 1.99
CA THR A 72 -6.05 -9.11 2.39
C THR A 72 -4.71 -9.16 1.68
N SER A 73 -4.38 -8.19 0.83
CA SER A 73 -3.08 -8.08 0.15
C SER A 73 -2.79 -6.62 -0.22
N CYS A 74 -1.50 -6.29 -0.34
CA CYS A 74 -1.05 -4.96 -0.78
C CYS A 74 -1.52 -4.69 -2.21
N GLU A 75 -1.36 -5.66 -3.12
CA GLU A 75 -1.79 -5.60 -4.52
C GLU A 75 -3.28 -5.27 -4.71
N SER A 76 -4.15 -5.67 -3.78
CA SER A 76 -5.58 -5.35 -3.87
C SER A 76 -5.84 -3.83 -3.86
N CYS A 77 -5.05 -3.08 -3.09
CA CYS A 77 -5.09 -1.61 -3.07
C CYS A 77 -4.14 -0.97 -4.08
N HIS A 78 -3.09 -1.68 -4.49
CA HIS A 78 -1.98 -1.18 -5.28
C HIS A 78 -1.67 -2.10 -6.48
N PRO A 79 -2.60 -2.27 -7.43
CA PRO A 79 -2.45 -3.23 -8.51
C PRO A 79 -1.26 -2.85 -9.41
N ALA A 80 -0.33 -3.79 -9.63
CA ALA A 80 0.94 -3.54 -10.33
C ALA A 80 1.69 -2.33 -9.75
N GLU A 81 1.75 -2.24 -8.41
CA GLU A 81 2.32 -1.12 -7.64
C GLU A 81 1.65 0.26 -7.92
N GLY A 82 0.51 0.17 -8.60
CA GLY A 82 -0.21 1.27 -9.20
C GLY A 82 -1.13 2.01 -8.25
N ARG A 83 -1.95 2.87 -8.83
CA ARG A 83 -3.05 3.53 -8.12
C ARG A 83 -4.19 2.52 -7.92
N GLY A 84 -4.80 2.55 -6.74
CA GLY A 84 -5.97 1.74 -6.42
C GLY A 84 -7.22 2.07 -7.24
N HIS A 85 -8.09 1.08 -7.37
CA HIS A 85 -9.39 1.23 -8.01
C HIS A 85 -10.43 1.80 -7.02
N PRO A 86 -11.45 2.55 -7.44
CA PRO A 86 -12.46 3.09 -6.53
C PRO A 86 -13.18 2.05 -5.64
N SER A 87 -13.24 0.79 -6.05
CA SER A 87 -13.80 -0.32 -5.27
C SER A 87 -12.94 -0.74 -4.07
N THR A 88 -11.69 -0.28 -4.00
CA THR A 88 -10.76 -0.56 -2.90
C THR A 88 -10.44 0.70 -2.10
N ASN A 89 -11.22 1.76 -2.30
CA ASN A 89 -11.07 2.99 -1.53
C ASN A 89 -11.38 2.76 -0.05
N LEU A 90 -10.51 3.29 0.79
CA LEU A 90 -10.69 3.37 2.23
C LEU A 90 -11.59 4.56 2.59
N ILE A 91 -12.38 4.39 3.64
CA ILE A 91 -13.17 5.48 4.22
C ILE A 91 -12.52 5.89 5.54
N ARG A 92 -11.97 7.11 5.57
CA ARG A 92 -11.59 7.75 6.82
C ARG A 92 -12.71 8.64 7.32
N PHE A 93 -12.93 8.64 8.61
CA PHE A 93 -14.04 9.34 9.22
C PHE A 93 -13.65 10.05 10.52
N GLY A 94 -14.52 10.95 10.94
CA GLY A 94 -14.46 11.65 12.21
C GLY A 94 -15.61 12.64 12.33
N ARG A 95 -15.52 13.50 13.34
CA ARG A 95 -16.51 14.53 13.63
C ARG A 95 -15.84 15.89 13.70
N ALA A 96 -16.17 16.75 12.75
CA ALA A 96 -15.78 18.16 12.83
C ALA A 96 -16.60 18.86 13.92
N THR A 97 -15.93 19.62 14.77
CA THR A 97 -16.54 20.55 15.72
C THR A 97 -16.26 21.99 15.27
N ALA A 98 -16.78 22.99 16.00
CA ALA A 98 -16.53 24.39 15.66
C ALA A 98 -15.04 24.76 15.61
N ASN A 99 -14.21 24.15 16.49
CA ASN A 99 -12.81 24.53 16.68
C ASN A 99 -11.83 23.34 16.69
N SER A 100 -12.32 22.11 16.48
CA SER A 100 -11.48 20.91 16.54
C SER A 100 -11.99 19.82 15.62
N PHE A 101 -11.20 18.75 15.50
CA PHE A 101 -11.59 17.53 14.82
C PHE A 101 -11.48 16.37 15.81
N ASP A 102 -12.57 15.65 16.00
CA ASP A 102 -12.63 14.44 16.81
C ASP A 102 -12.51 13.21 15.89
N TYR A 103 -11.50 12.39 16.13
CA TYR A 103 -11.22 11.20 15.33
C TYR A 103 -12.11 10.01 15.67
N LEU A 104 -12.97 10.12 16.70
CA LEU A 104 -13.90 9.06 17.12
C LEU A 104 -13.18 7.73 17.41
N LEU A 105 -12.05 7.79 18.11
CA LEU A 105 -11.20 6.62 18.40
C LEU A 105 -11.95 5.55 19.22
N GLU A 106 -12.84 5.97 20.13
CA GLU A 106 -13.69 5.06 20.91
C GLU A 106 -14.82 4.42 20.08
N GLN A 107 -14.96 4.82 18.80
CA GLN A 107 -15.94 4.29 17.86
C GLN A 107 -15.26 3.59 16.66
N GLY A 108 -13.99 3.17 16.82
CA GLY A 108 -13.22 2.48 15.76
C GLY A 108 -12.53 3.42 14.76
N GLY A 109 -12.59 4.73 14.98
CA GLY A 109 -11.94 5.69 14.10
C GLY A 109 -10.40 5.63 14.16
N PRO A 110 -9.70 6.26 13.20
CA PRO A 110 -10.21 7.20 12.20
C PRO A 110 -10.42 6.58 10.80
N GLN A 111 -10.44 5.26 10.69
CA GLN A 111 -10.59 4.54 9.43
C GLN A 111 -11.56 3.38 9.64
N LEU A 112 -12.54 3.26 8.76
CA LEU A 112 -13.53 2.20 8.81
C LEU A 112 -12.92 0.89 8.31
N GLN A 113 -12.99 -0.17 9.10
CA GLN A 113 -12.68 -1.55 8.70
C GLN A 113 -13.94 -2.27 8.24
N ASP A 114 -14.23 -2.19 6.94
CA ASP A 114 -15.49 -2.62 6.35
C ASP A 114 -15.58 -4.13 6.08
N ARG A 115 -14.56 -4.90 6.46
CA ARG A 115 -14.52 -6.37 6.34
C ARG A 115 -14.09 -7.04 7.63
N ALA A 116 -14.40 -8.32 7.74
CA ALA A 116 -14.07 -9.14 8.89
C ALA A 116 -13.92 -10.61 8.50
N ILE A 117 -13.18 -11.36 9.31
CA ILE A 117 -13.08 -12.82 9.20
C ILE A 117 -14.40 -13.49 9.67
N PRO A 118 -14.67 -14.76 9.30
CA PRO A 118 -15.87 -15.47 9.74
C PRO A 118 -16.03 -15.48 11.27
N GLY A 119 -17.22 -15.12 11.76
CA GLY A 119 -17.53 -15.07 13.19
C GLY A 119 -17.33 -13.69 13.83
N TYR A 120 -16.77 -12.73 13.10
CA TYR A 120 -16.59 -11.34 13.53
C TYR A 120 -17.47 -10.39 12.71
N PRO A 121 -18.02 -9.32 13.32
CA PRO A 121 -18.75 -8.29 12.59
C PRO A 121 -17.78 -7.28 11.98
N ALA A 122 -17.93 -6.97 10.70
CA ALA A 122 -17.29 -5.79 10.11
C ALA A 122 -17.78 -4.50 10.81
N GLU A 123 -16.94 -3.47 10.81
CA GLU A 123 -17.32 -2.19 11.36
C GLU A 123 -18.42 -1.51 10.54
N LYS A 124 -19.10 -0.56 11.17
CA LYS A 124 -20.07 0.32 10.52
C LYS A 124 -19.72 1.75 10.85
N LEU A 125 -19.96 2.65 9.91
CA LEU A 125 -19.82 4.08 10.18
C LEU A 125 -20.69 4.47 11.37
N PRO A 126 -20.11 5.07 12.43
CA PRO A 126 -20.88 5.53 13.56
C PRO A 126 -21.78 6.70 13.16
N ALA A 127 -22.93 6.84 13.82
CA ALA A 127 -23.90 7.91 13.51
C ALA A 127 -23.34 9.31 13.79
N GLU A 128 -22.34 9.38 14.67
CA GLU A 128 -21.62 10.58 15.07
C GLU A 128 -20.62 11.07 14.01
N ALA A 129 -20.28 10.23 13.01
CA ALA A 129 -19.36 10.61 11.93
C ALA A 129 -20.01 11.64 10.99
N THR A 130 -19.59 12.90 11.12
CA THR A 130 -20.08 14.00 10.29
C THR A 130 -19.11 14.40 9.17
N SER A 131 -17.91 13.83 9.15
CA SER A 131 -16.87 14.14 8.17
C SER A 131 -16.26 12.86 7.62
N LEU A 132 -16.33 12.69 6.30
CA LEU A 132 -15.82 11.51 5.59
C LEU A 132 -14.78 11.91 4.54
N SER A 133 -13.77 11.08 4.36
CA SER A 133 -12.73 11.21 3.34
C SER A 133 -12.51 9.85 2.69
N VAL A 134 -12.90 9.75 1.41
CA VAL A 134 -12.67 8.57 0.59
C VAL A 134 -11.25 8.63 0.00
N ARG A 135 -10.47 7.56 0.14
CA ARG A 135 -9.05 7.53 -0.24
C ARG A 135 -8.72 6.25 -0.99
N GLY A 136 -8.25 6.38 -2.23
CA GLY A 136 -7.67 5.26 -2.97
C GLY A 136 -6.20 5.03 -2.63
N GLY A 137 -5.74 3.80 -2.83
CA GLY A 137 -4.33 3.44 -2.74
C GLY A 137 -3.48 4.36 -3.62
N PRO A 138 -2.46 5.05 -3.08
CA PRO A 138 -1.51 5.83 -3.89
C PRO A 138 -0.63 4.92 -4.76
N LEU A 139 0.11 5.52 -5.70
CA LEU A 139 1.20 4.83 -6.37
C LEU A 139 2.31 4.53 -5.36
N VAL A 140 2.86 3.31 -5.37
CA VAL A 140 3.92 2.87 -4.45
C VAL A 140 5.24 2.53 -5.15
N VAL A 141 5.25 2.58 -6.49
CA VAL A 141 6.48 2.51 -7.28
C VAL A 141 7.49 3.57 -6.85
N GLY A 142 8.75 3.16 -6.71
CA GLY A 142 9.88 4.08 -6.51
C GLY A 142 9.95 4.75 -5.13
N LEU A 143 9.13 4.35 -4.14
CA LEU A 143 9.18 4.97 -2.81
C LEU A 143 10.56 4.84 -2.12
N GLY A 144 11.30 3.78 -2.39
CA GLY A 144 12.69 3.64 -1.91
C GLY A 144 13.63 4.73 -2.46
N LEU A 145 13.39 5.22 -3.68
CA LEU A 145 14.13 6.37 -4.22
C LEU A 145 13.76 7.67 -3.51
N ILE A 146 12.48 7.83 -3.13
CA ILE A 146 12.02 8.96 -2.32
C ILE A 146 12.63 8.91 -0.91
N GLU A 147 12.74 7.72 -0.32
CA GLU A 147 13.41 7.52 0.96
C GLU A 147 14.89 7.92 0.92
N ALA A 148 15.57 7.64 -0.20
CA ALA A 148 16.98 7.95 -0.39
C ALA A 148 17.27 9.47 -0.54
N ILE A 149 16.26 10.32 -0.79
CA ILE A 149 16.45 11.77 -0.86
C ILE A 149 16.96 12.29 0.50
N PRO A 150 18.06 13.05 0.61
CA PRO A 150 18.48 13.59 1.90
C PRO A 150 17.48 14.60 2.47
N ASP A 151 17.28 14.62 3.79
CA ASP A 151 16.35 15.55 4.47
C ASP A 151 16.62 17.01 4.10
N GLN A 152 17.89 17.39 3.96
CA GLN A 152 18.30 18.75 3.62
C GLN A 152 17.79 19.19 2.25
N ILE A 153 17.67 18.26 1.28
CA ILE A 153 17.16 18.56 -0.05
C ILE A 153 15.65 18.86 0.01
N ILE A 154 14.90 18.12 0.82
CA ILE A 154 13.47 18.37 1.02
C ILE A 154 13.27 19.71 1.73
N LEU A 155 14.05 19.97 2.79
CA LEU A 155 13.95 21.21 3.57
C LEU A 155 14.39 22.44 2.79
N ALA A 156 15.34 22.32 1.85
CA ALA A 156 15.73 23.42 0.97
C ALA A 156 14.62 23.82 -0.03
N ARG A 157 13.58 23.00 -0.17
CA ARG A 157 12.38 23.28 -1.00
C ARG A 157 11.18 23.71 -0.15
N GLU A 158 11.38 23.96 1.14
CA GLU A 158 10.35 24.54 2.00
C GLU A 158 10.13 26.01 1.57
N ASP A 159 8.99 26.29 0.94
CA ASP A 159 8.58 27.65 0.56
C ASP A 159 7.18 27.94 1.10
N PRO A 160 7.04 28.31 2.38
CA PRO A 160 5.74 28.55 2.98
C PRO A 160 5.03 29.81 2.45
N HIS A 161 5.73 30.67 1.72
CA HIS A 161 5.22 31.98 1.30
C HIS A 161 5.19 32.18 -0.21
N ASP A 162 5.51 31.13 -0.99
CA ASP A 162 5.58 31.19 -2.46
C ASP A 162 6.48 32.36 -2.89
N ALA A 163 7.69 32.38 -2.34
CA ALA A 163 8.66 33.46 -2.50
C ALA A 163 9.22 33.53 -3.93
N ASP A 164 9.22 32.42 -4.67
CA ASP A 164 9.63 32.39 -6.07
C ASP A 164 8.47 32.56 -7.07
N GLY A 165 7.22 32.55 -6.58
CA GLY A 165 6.02 32.84 -7.36
C GLY A 165 5.62 31.73 -8.34
N ASP A 166 6.02 30.48 -8.07
CA ASP A 166 5.67 29.31 -8.87
C ASP A 166 4.28 28.73 -8.52
N GLY A 167 3.65 29.24 -7.45
CA GLY A 167 2.34 28.82 -6.96
C GLY A 167 2.37 27.70 -5.93
N ILE A 168 3.54 27.28 -5.46
CA ILE A 168 3.73 26.15 -4.53
C ILE A 168 4.15 26.66 -3.15
N SER A 169 3.21 26.68 -2.20
CA SER A 169 3.50 27.05 -0.81
C SER A 169 3.86 25.85 0.09
N GLY A 170 4.90 25.09 -0.27
CA GLY A 170 5.28 23.84 0.38
C GLY A 170 5.72 24.00 1.84
N ARG A 171 5.25 23.12 2.74
CA ARG A 171 5.63 23.10 4.17
C ARG A 171 6.04 21.70 4.59
N ALA A 172 7.22 21.58 5.20
CA ALA A 172 7.68 20.33 5.76
C ALA A 172 6.82 19.93 6.97
N ASN A 173 6.46 18.65 7.06
CA ASN A 173 5.78 18.11 8.24
C ASN A 173 6.79 17.40 9.15
N PHE A 174 6.65 17.60 10.46
CA PHE A 174 7.50 16.97 11.47
C PHE A 174 6.65 16.05 12.35
N VAL A 175 7.05 14.78 12.43
CA VAL A 175 6.30 13.68 13.04
C VAL A 175 7.09 13.13 14.22
N ALA A 176 6.42 12.82 15.33
CA ALA A 176 7.05 12.11 16.43
C ALA A 176 7.40 10.68 15.97
N PRO A 177 8.63 10.19 16.22
CA PRO A 177 8.99 8.84 15.81
C PRO A 177 8.25 7.81 16.67
N PRO A 178 7.73 6.72 16.07
CA PRO A 178 7.27 5.59 16.85
C PRO A 178 8.45 4.92 17.59
N PRO A 179 8.19 4.24 18.71
CA PRO A 179 9.25 3.74 19.60
C PRO A 179 10.15 2.68 18.96
N TYR A 180 9.66 1.96 17.95
CA TYR A 180 10.42 0.95 17.21
C TYR A 180 11.39 1.54 16.18
N LEU A 181 11.29 2.83 15.87
CA LEU A 181 12.06 3.42 14.78
C LEU A 181 13.50 3.72 15.19
N THR A 182 14.45 3.06 14.54
CA THR A 182 15.88 3.40 14.65
C THR A 182 16.27 4.32 13.49
N LEU A 183 16.39 5.61 13.78
CA LEU A 183 16.67 6.61 12.75
C LEU A 183 18.17 6.81 12.51
N ALA A 184 18.55 6.94 11.25
CA ALA A 184 19.93 7.25 10.87
C ALA A 184 20.37 8.62 11.45
N PRO A 185 21.64 8.79 11.85
CA PRO A 185 22.15 10.06 12.38
C PRO A 185 22.03 11.25 11.42
N THR A 186 21.86 10.97 10.13
CA THR A 186 21.69 11.97 9.08
C THR A 186 20.28 12.57 9.03
N ARG A 187 19.30 11.99 9.74
CA ARG A 187 17.93 12.48 9.77
C ARG A 187 17.82 13.76 10.60
N VAL A 188 17.10 14.74 10.06
CA VAL A 188 16.91 16.05 10.67
C VAL A 188 15.74 15.99 11.64
N SER A 189 16.00 16.42 12.88
CA SER A 189 14.98 16.59 13.92
C SER A 189 14.70 18.05 14.24
N ARG A 190 13.43 18.41 14.48
CA ARG A 190 13.00 19.67 15.11
C ARG A 190 12.15 19.32 16.33
N GLU A 191 12.56 19.76 17.53
CA GLU A 191 11.81 19.54 18.79
C GLU A 191 11.49 18.06 19.07
N GLY A 192 12.42 17.16 18.79
CA GLY A 192 12.23 15.70 18.98
C GLY A 192 11.35 15.01 17.94
N LYS A 193 10.85 15.76 16.95
CA LYS A 193 10.13 15.23 15.78
C LYS A 193 11.05 15.19 14.57
N TYR A 194 10.76 14.31 13.62
CA TYR A 194 11.56 14.10 12.42
C TYR A 194 10.77 14.40 11.15
N LEU A 195 11.48 14.70 10.07
CA LEU A 195 10.86 14.99 8.78
C LEU A 195 10.02 13.80 8.32
N GLY A 196 8.71 14.03 8.20
CA GLY A 196 7.79 13.09 7.57
C GLY A 196 7.91 13.14 6.06
N ARG A 197 7.68 12.00 5.41
CA ARG A 197 7.87 11.80 3.97
C ARG A 197 6.69 11.12 3.30
N PHE A 198 6.13 10.10 3.96
CA PHE A 198 5.16 9.21 3.36
C PHE A 198 3.73 9.47 3.83
N GLY A 199 2.77 9.08 2.98
CA GLY A 199 1.36 9.37 3.15
C GLY A 199 0.95 10.77 2.70
N ARG A 200 -0.37 10.99 2.59
CA ARG A 200 -0.96 12.21 2.00
C ARG A 200 -0.60 13.52 2.69
N LYS A 201 -0.16 13.44 3.95
CA LYS A 201 0.24 14.58 4.79
C LYS A 201 1.66 14.40 5.36
N ALA A 202 2.46 13.52 4.75
CA ALA A 202 3.81 13.22 5.21
C ALA A 202 3.82 12.83 6.70
N THR A 203 2.99 11.86 7.07
CA THR A 203 2.78 11.43 8.48
C THR A 203 3.63 10.22 8.86
N ALA A 204 4.33 9.60 7.92
CA ALA A 204 5.32 8.56 8.20
C ALA A 204 6.72 9.04 7.82
N ILE A 205 7.72 8.75 8.65
CA ILE A 205 9.10 9.26 8.57
C ILE A 205 9.93 8.49 7.53
N ASP A 206 9.74 7.18 7.49
CA ASP A 206 10.47 6.22 6.67
C ASP A 206 9.51 5.13 6.12
N LEU A 207 10.04 4.24 5.28
CA LEU A 207 9.25 3.16 4.71
C LEU A 207 8.80 2.14 5.75
N LEU A 208 9.61 1.88 6.78
CA LEU A 208 9.24 0.94 7.84
C LEU A 208 7.96 1.39 8.56
N GLN A 209 7.90 2.65 9.01
CA GLN A 209 6.70 3.20 9.63
C GLN A 209 5.50 3.17 8.68
N GLN A 210 5.70 3.51 7.39
CA GLN A 210 4.62 3.49 6.40
C GLN A 210 4.06 2.07 6.20
N THR A 211 4.93 1.06 6.12
CA THR A 211 4.57 -0.34 5.94
C THR A 211 3.89 -0.93 7.16
N VAL A 212 4.45 -0.73 8.37
CA VAL A 212 3.84 -1.18 9.63
C VAL A 212 2.44 -0.57 9.82
N THR A 213 2.31 0.72 9.54
CA THR A 213 1.00 1.41 9.61
C THR A 213 -0.01 0.81 8.63
N ALA A 214 0.41 0.46 7.41
CA ALA A 214 -0.46 -0.12 6.39
C ALA A 214 -0.86 -1.57 6.72
N TYR A 215 0.08 -2.41 7.18
CA TYR A 215 -0.23 -3.77 7.65
C TYR A 215 -1.33 -3.74 8.70
N ARG A 216 -1.16 -2.91 9.74
CA ARG A 216 -2.13 -2.83 10.82
C ARG A 216 -3.45 -2.21 10.39
N ASN A 217 -3.44 -1.04 9.75
CA ASN A 217 -4.66 -0.26 9.53
C ASN A 217 -5.41 -0.61 8.24
N ASP A 218 -4.75 -1.19 7.23
CA ASP A 218 -5.39 -1.50 5.94
C ASP A 218 -5.59 -3.01 5.77
N ILE A 219 -4.62 -3.82 6.24
CA ILE A 219 -4.65 -5.28 6.12
C ILE A 219 -5.13 -5.95 7.41
N GLY A 220 -5.07 -5.28 8.57
CA GLY A 220 -5.46 -5.86 9.85
C GLY A 220 -4.48 -6.90 10.39
N VAL A 221 -3.22 -6.89 9.94
CA VAL A 221 -2.17 -7.79 10.40
C VAL A 221 -1.32 -7.07 11.43
N THR A 222 -1.11 -7.65 12.61
CA THR A 222 -0.22 -7.09 13.62
C THR A 222 1.24 -7.48 13.38
N SER A 223 2.17 -6.85 14.10
CA SER A 223 3.60 -7.15 13.97
C SER A 223 4.32 -6.94 15.29
N GLU A 224 5.60 -7.33 15.37
CA GLU A 224 6.44 -7.00 16.53
C GLU A 224 6.57 -5.49 16.80
N PHE A 225 6.31 -4.66 15.79
CA PHE A 225 6.35 -3.20 15.88
C PHE A 225 5.03 -2.60 16.40
N GLU A 226 3.89 -3.14 15.96
CA GLU A 226 2.55 -2.77 16.42
C GLU A 226 1.73 -4.04 16.67
N PRO A 227 1.83 -4.63 17.88
CA PRO A 227 1.24 -5.95 18.20
C PRO A 227 -0.22 -5.86 18.64
N GLU A 228 -0.79 -4.66 18.68
CA GLU A 228 -2.15 -4.45 19.15
C GLU A 228 -3.13 -4.47 17.99
N GLU A 229 -4.10 -5.37 18.11
CA GLU A 229 -5.23 -5.50 17.20
C GLU A 229 -6.05 -4.22 17.04
N LEU A 230 -6.76 -4.12 15.91
CA LEU A 230 -7.68 -3.01 15.69
C LEU A 230 -8.90 -3.14 16.63
N PHE A 231 -9.29 -2.01 17.22
CA PHE A 231 -10.44 -1.94 18.11
C PHE A 231 -11.75 -1.91 17.32
N ASN A 232 -12.63 -2.89 17.56
CA ASN A 232 -13.98 -2.91 17.00
C ASN A 232 -15.02 -2.62 18.11
N PRO A 233 -15.76 -1.50 18.04
CA PRO A 233 -16.75 -1.16 19.07
C PRO A 233 -17.92 -2.16 19.16
N ALA A 234 -18.21 -2.94 18.11
CA ALA A 234 -19.26 -3.95 18.12
C ALA A 234 -18.87 -5.22 18.88
N LEU A 235 -17.58 -5.43 19.15
CA LEU A 235 -17.05 -6.61 19.85
C LEU A 235 -16.99 -6.44 21.38
N GLY A 236 -17.15 -5.21 21.89
CA GLY A 236 -17.07 -4.93 23.33
C GLY A 236 -15.73 -5.35 23.92
N ASN A 237 -15.76 -6.31 24.86
CA ASN A 237 -14.56 -6.82 25.54
C ASN A 237 -13.80 -7.93 24.79
N ARG A 238 -14.26 -8.35 23.61
CA ARG A 238 -13.48 -9.29 22.78
C ARG A 238 -12.37 -8.51 22.09
N VAL A 239 -11.16 -8.64 22.61
CA VAL A 239 -9.95 -8.06 22.02
C VAL A 239 -9.33 -9.10 21.09
N GLY A 240 -9.25 -8.78 19.81
CA GLY A 240 -8.55 -9.60 18.81
C GLY A 240 -9.21 -10.94 18.48
N ASP A 241 -8.56 -11.69 17.60
CA ASP A 241 -8.96 -13.04 17.22
C ASP A 241 -8.30 -14.16 18.07
N ASN A 242 -7.35 -13.79 18.95
CA ASN A 242 -6.52 -14.66 19.79
C ASN A 242 -5.62 -15.62 18.99
N VAL A 243 -5.30 -15.29 17.75
CA VAL A 243 -4.29 -15.95 16.95
C VAL A 243 -2.97 -15.19 17.13
N PRO A 244 -1.83 -15.88 17.34
CA PRO A 244 -0.53 -15.23 17.29
C PRO A 244 -0.20 -14.87 15.83
N ASP A 245 0.05 -13.59 15.57
CA ASP A 245 0.57 -13.07 14.31
C ASP A 245 2.12 -12.96 14.34
#